data_AF-A0A953N5A9-F1
#
_entry.id   AF-A0A953N5A9-F1
#
_cell.length_a   1.000
_cell.length_b   1.000
_cell.length_c   1.000
_cell.angle_alpha   90.00
_cell.angle_beta   90.00
_cell.angle_gamma   90.00
#
_symmetry.space_group_name_H-M   'P 1'
#
loop_
_entity.id
_entity.type
_entity.pdbx_description
1 polymer ?
#
loop_
_entity_poly.entity_id
_entity_poly.type
_entity_poly.pdbx_seq_one_letter_code
_entity_poly.pdbx_strand_id
1 'polypeptide(L)'
;MFGLQIKMWLLVALLFGILYGVITGIGSYLGIGNASVYIILAFLFMGFQYWFGPSMVSMIMRIRYVSEKEEPELHRQITELSQKAGIPKPKIGISQISIPNAFAFGRTMRDGRVCVTQGIRGLLNQNELKAVLGHEIAHLKHRDMMIITLISVIPLILYWVAFNLMWGGAFGRQRGGYAVLIGLGAMALYFLTNLLVLYGSRIREYYADERSVKLGNNPHYLASALYKLVYSSAQAKKTRQGQEELKRVGAIKAFFLNDVSRAWNEVKELKEVDKDLSGTIDQNELLALRTKKTKLTKAEKIMEIFTTHPNTLKRIKRLSAIQ
;
A
#
# COMPACT_ATOMS: atom_id res chain seq x y z
N MET A 1 -11.84 -4.91 -15.63
CA MET A 1 -10.37 -4.71 -15.72
C MET A 1 -9.96 -3.34 -16.27
N PHE A 2 -10.39 -2.96 -17.48
CA PHE A 2 -9.94 -1.74 -18.17
C PHE A 2 -10.17 -0.44 -17.36
N GLY A 3 -11.33 -0.31 -16.70
CA GLY A 3 -11.68 0.90 -15.94
C GLY A 3 -10.78 1.23 -14.74
N LEU A 4 -10.19 0.23 -14.05
CA LEU A 4 -9.26 0.52 -12.94
C LEU A 4 -7.89 0.95 -13.45
N GLN A 5 -7.40 0.29 -14.49
CA GLN A 5 -6.11 0.62 -15.09
C GLN A 5 -6.16 2.03 -15.69
N ILE A 6 -7.23 2.40 -16.39
CA ILE A 6 -7.43 3.76 -16.90
C ILE A 6 -7.41 4.77 -15.76
N LYS A 7 -8.16 4.54 -14.66
CA LYS A 7 -8.16 5.45 -13.51
C LYS A 7 -6.76 5.66 -12.95
N MET A 8 -5.95 4.61 -12.89
CA MET A 8 -4.58 4.71 -12.42
C MET A 8 -3.69 5.50 -13.40
N TRP A 9 -3.80 5.27 -14.70
CA TRP A 9 -3.07 6.04 -15.72
C TRP A 9 -3.47 7.52 -15.75
N LEU A 10 -4.77 7.83 -15.64
CA LEU A 10 -5.27 9.19 -15.55
C LEU A 10 -4.77 9.89 -14.27
N LEU A 11 -4.76 9.17 -13.14
CA LEU A 11 -4.23 9.69 -11.87
C LEU A 11 -2.75 10.05 -12.00
N VAL A 12 -1.95 9.16 -12.61
CA VAL A 12 -0.53 9.38 -12.86
C VAL A 12 -0.35 10.61 -13.76
N ALA A 13 -1.05 10.68 -14.89
CA ALA A 13 -0.95 11.81 -15.81
C ALA A 13 -1.36 13.14 -15.16
N LEU A 14 -2.44 13.15 -14.38
CA LEU A 14 -2.90 14.33 -13.63
C LEU A 14 -1.84 14.79 -12.62
N LEU A 15 -1.29 13.87 -11.83
CA LEU A 15 -0.28 14.20 -10.83
C LEU A 15 0.98 14.77 -11.49
N PHE A 16 1.48 14.16 -12.58
CA PHE A 16 2.63 14.69 -13.31
C PHE A 16 2.34 16.05 -13.98
N GLY A 17 1.13 16.27 -14.49
CA GLY A 17 0.70 17.57 -15.01
C GLY A 17 0.70 18.67 -13.94
N ILE A 18 0.19 18.35 -12.74
CA ILE A 18 0.24 19.25 -11.57
C ILE A 18 1.69 19.57 -11.21
N LEU A 19 2.55 18.56 -11.10
CA LEU A 19 3.96 18.75 -10.77
C LEU A 19 4.65 19.67 -11.80
N TYR A 20 4.46 19.40 -13.09
CA TYR A 20 5.07 20.18 -14.17
C TYR A 20 4.62 21.64 -14.09
N GLY A 21 3.30 21.89 -14.01
CA GLY A 21 2.75 23.24 -13.94
C GLY A 21 3.28 24.05 -12.75
N VAL A 22 3.46 23.40 -11.60
CA VAL A 22 3.98 24.02 -10.37
C VAL A 22 5.46 24.35 -10.50
N ILE A 23 6.27 23.41 -10.98
CA ILE A 23 7.71 23.64 -11.22
C ILE A 23 7.91 24.78 -12.21
N THR A 24 7.16 24.80 -13.31
CA THR A 24 7.26 25.86 -14.32
C THR A 24 6.79 27.21 -13.79
N GLY A 25 5.70 27.25 -13.01
CA GLY A 25 5.16 28.50 -12.46
C GLY A 25 6.10 29.14 -11.42
N ILE A 26 6.68 28.32 -10.53
CA ILE A 26 7.60 28.79 -9.49
C ILE A 26 8.95 29.16 -10.07
N GLY A 27 9.48 28.35 -11.00
CA GLY A 27 10.73 28.64 -11.69
C GLY A 27 10.70 29.96 -12.45
N SER A 28 9.55 30.30 -13.04
CA SER A 28 9.34 31.58 -13.70
C SER A 28 9.26 32.77 -12.73
N TYR A 29 8.77 32.56 -11.50
CA TYR A 29 8.54 33.62 -10.52
C TYR A 29 9.78 33.98 -9.68
N LEU A 30 10.59 32.99 -9.28
CA LEU A 30 11.65 33.21 -8.27
C LEU A 30 12.96 33.74 -8.84
N GLY A 31 13.18 33.73 -10.15
CA GLY A 31 14.39 34.25 -10.80
C GLY A 31 15.72 33.66 -10.31
N ILE A 32 15.70 32.64 -9.44
CA ILE A 32 16.84 32.06 -8.74
C ILE A 32 16.87 30.56 -8.97
N GLY A 33 18.01 30.08 -9.47
CA GLY A 33 18.42 28.68 -9.46
C GLY A 33 17.82 27.88 -10.61
N ASN A 34 18.67 27.51 -11.57
CA ASN A 34 18.37 26.58 -12.65
C ASN A 34 17.44 25.46 -12.13
N ALA A 35 16.19 25.40 -12.60
CA ALA A 35 15.24 24.31 -12.25
C ALA A 35 15.89 22.92 -12.41
N SER A 36 16.86 22.85 -13.32
CA SER A 36 17.85 21.79 -13.51
C SER A 36 18.47 21.27 -12.20
N VAL A 37 18.91 22.12 -11.26
CA VAL A 37 19.56 21.68 -10.00
C VAL A 37 18.60 20.92 -9.09
N TYR A 38 17.36 21.39 -8.94
CA TYR A 38 16.36 20.69 -8.13
C TYR A 38 15.88 19.41 -8.79
N ILE A 39 15.73 19.43 -10.11
CA ILE A 39 15.43 18.24 -10.91
C ILE A 39 16.56 17.21 -10.74
N ILE A 40 17.82 17.63 -10.87
CA ILE A 40 19.01 16.78 -10.67
C ILE A 40 19.03 16.20 -9.25
N LEU A 41 18.80 17.02 -8.21
CA LEU A 41 18.79 16.55 -6.83
C LEU A 41 17.63 15.57 -6.57
N ALA A 42 16.44 15.82 -7.12
CA ALA A 42 15.30 14.93 -7.03
C ALA A 42 15.57 13.58 -7.73
N PHE A 43 16.18 13.61 -8.93
CA PHE A 43 16.59 12.40 -9.63
C PHE A 43 17.72 11.65 -8.91
N LEU A 44 18.68 12.35 -8.32
CA LEU A 44 19.74 11.75 -7.48
C LEU A 44 19.15 11.07 -6.26
N PHE A 45 18.24 11.73 -5.55
CA PHE A 45 17.57 11.15 -4.38
C PHE A 45 16.67 9.97 -4.77
N MET A 46 15.96 10.06 -5.89
CA MET A 46 15.19 8.96 -6.46
C MET A 46 16.09 7.77 -6.81
N GLY A 47 17.25 8.03 -7.44
CA GLY A 47 18.23 7.01 -7.78
C GLY A 47 18.81 6.34 -6.54
N PHE A 48 19.14 7.13 -5.51
CA PHE A 48 19.58 6.63 -4.20
C PHE A 48 18.51 5.74 -3.57
N GLN A 49 17.26 6.21 -3.48
CA GLN A 49 16.15 5.43 -2.93
C GLN A 49 15.88 4.15 -3.74
N TYR A 50 15.99 4.21 -5.07
CA TYR A 50 15.84 3.04 -5.94
C TYR A 50 16.92 1.98 -5.66
N TRP A 51 18.15 2.40 -5.37
CA TRP A 51 19.26 1.48 -5.13
C TRP A 51 19.28 0.92 -3.71
N PHE A 52 19.10 1.77 -2.70
CA PHE A 52 19.16 1.40 -1.28
C PHE A 52 17.82 0.90 -0.70
N GLY A 53 16.70 1.22 -1.34
CA GLY A 53 15.35 0.91 -0.84
C GLY A 53 15.13 -0.55 -0.46
N PRO A 54 15.40 -1.53 -1.35
CA PRO A 54 15.23 -2.95 -1.00
C PRO A 54 16.08 -3.40 0.20
N SER A 55 17.31 -2.88 0.30
CA SER A 55 18.21 -3.22 1.42
C SER A 55 17.68 -2.64 2.73
N MET A 56 17.18 -1.40 2.71
CA MET A 56 16.52 -0.79 3.86
C MET A 56 15.27 -1.58 4.30
N VAL A 57 14.42 -1.97 3.35
CA VAL A 57 13.24 -2.80 3.64
C VAL A 57 13.66 -4.13 4.28
N SER A 58 14.67 -4.80 3.72
CA SER A 58 15.17 -6.07 4.26
C SER A 58 15.67 -5.94 5.70
N MET A 59 16.32 -4.82 6.03
CA MET A 59 16.83 -4.52 7.37
C MET A 59 15.71 -4.18 8.35
N ILE A 60 14.82 -3.25 7.98
CA ILE A 60 13.71 -2.80 8.84
C ILE A 60 12.74 -3.96 9.11
N MET A 61 12.44 -4.75 8.09
CA MET A 61 11.57 -5.92 8.19
C MET A 61 12.26 -7.15 8.78
N ARG A 62 13.56 -7.08 9.13
CA ARG A 62 14.34 -8.18 9.72
C ARG A 62 14.18 -9.49 8.94
N ILE A 63 14.44 -9.43 7.65
CA ILE A 63 14.18 -10.55 6.72
C ILE A 63 15.35 -11.53 6.76
N ARG A 64 15.04 -12.80 7.01
CA ARG A 64 15.93 -13.93 6.75
C ARG A 64 15.48 -14.62 5.47
N TYR A 65 16.33 -14.62 4.44
CA TYR A 65 16.06 -15.39 3.23
C TYR A 65 16.16 -16.88 3.54
N VAL A 66 15.27 -17.66 2.95
CA VAL A 66 15.16 -19.11 3.16
C VAL A 66 15.42 -19.86 1.87
N SER A 67 16.00 -21.04 2.01
CA SER A 67 16.21 -22.00 0.92
C SER A 67 14.98 -22.89 0.72
N GLU A 68 14.93 -23.56 -0.43
CA GLU A 68 13.85 -24.50 -0.75
C GLU A 68 13.82 -25.71 0.19
N LYS A 69 14.95 -26.05 0.83
CA LYS A 69 15.02 -27.10 1.85
C LYS A 69 14.42 -26.65 3.19
N GLU A 70 14.56 -25.37 3.52
CA GLU A 70 14.01 -24.80 4.76
C GLU A 70 12.49 -24.60 4.68
N GLU A 71 11.98 -24.12 3.55
CA GLU A 71 10.55 -23.82 3.36
C GLU A 71 10.02 -24.33 1.99
N PRO A 72 9.91 -25.66 1.79
CA PRO A 72 9.58 -26.25 0.49
C PRO A 72 8.19 -25.88 0.00
N GLU A 73 7.18 -25.86 0.89
CA GLU A 73 5.81 -25.54 0.52
C GLU A 73 5.66 -24.09 0.04
N LEU A 74 6.28 -23.15 0.76
CA LEU A 74 6.29 -21.74 0.41
C LEU A 74 6.99 -21.51 -0.94
N HIS A 75 8.14 -22.16 -1.14
CA HIS A 75 8.85 -22.15 -2.42
C HIS A 75 8.00 -22.70 -3.56
N ARG A 76 7.29 -23.81 -3.36
CA ARG A 76 6.39 -24.40 -4.35
C ARG A 76 5.25 -23.46 -4.73
N GLN A 77 4.55 -22.92 -3.74
CA GLN A 77 3.42 -22.00 -3.99
C GLN A 77 3.86 -20.74 -4.75
N ILE A 78 4.95 -20.11 -4.33
CA ILE A 78 5.49 -18.91 -5.00
C ILE A 78 5.97 -19.24 -6.41
N THR A 79 6.57 -20.41 -6.63
CA THR A 79 7.01 -20.85 -7.96
C THR A 79 5.81 -21.03 -8.90
N GLU A 80 4.76 -21.73 -8.45
CA GLU A 80 3.53 -21.93 -9.23
C GLU A 80 2.86 -20.59 -9.59
N LEU A 81 2.72 -19.70 -8.59
CA LEU A 81 2.12 -18.38 -8.81
C LEU A 81 2.98 -17.51 -9.74
N SER A 82 4.31 -17.57 -9.63
CA SER A 82 5.22 -16.82 -10.50
C SER A 82 5.14 -17.30 -11.95
N GLN A 83 5.05 -18.62 -12.16
CA GLN A 83 4.85 -19.22 -13.48
C GLN A 83 3.52 -18.77 -14.09
N LYS A 84 2.41 -18.89 -13.35
CA LYS A 84 1.09 -18.40 -13.80
C LYS A 84 1.06 -16.90 -14.06
N ALA A 85 1.82 -16.13 -13.28
CA ALA A 85 1.96 -14.70 -13.46
C ALA A 85 2.91 -14.33 -14.61
N GLY A 86 3.72 -15.25 -15.12
CA GLY A 86 4.73 -14.97 -16.16
C GLY A 86 5.84 -14.04 -15.65
N ILE A 87 6.26 -14.18 -14.39
CA ILE A 87 7.38 -13.42 -13.80
C ILE A 87 8.49 -14.37 -13.32
N PRO A 88 9.76 -13.92 -13.25
CA PRO A 88 10.83 -14.69 -12.62
C PRO A 88 10.51 -15.03 -11.16
N LYS A 89 10.94 -16.20 -10.68
CA LYS A 89 10.78 -16.60 -9.27
C LYS A 89 11.46 -15.56 -8.36
N PRO A 90 10.71 -14.88 -7.47
CA PRO A 90 11.29 -13.92 -6.55
C PRO A 90 12.08 -14.63 -5.44
N LYS A 91 12.99 -13.90 -4.78
CA LYS A 91 13.64 -14.39 -3.55
C LYS A 91 12.62 -14.47 -2.42
N ILE A 92 12.72 -15.51 -1.60
CA ILE A 92 11.74 -15.81 -0.56
C ILE A 92 12.39 -15.57 0.79
N GLY A 93 11.67 -14.92 1.69
CA GLY A 93 12.18 -14.62 3.03
C GLY A 93 11.11 -14.65 4.11
N ILE A 94 11.57 -14.86 5.34
CA ILE A 94 10.76 -14.79 6.55
C ILE A 94 11.18 -13.55 7.35
N SER A 95 10.22 -12.67 7.60
CA SER A 95 10.39 -11.53 8.49
C SER A 95 10.18 -11.96 9.94
N GLN A 96 11.08 -11.56 10.84
CA GLN A 96 11.00 -11.86 12.28
C GLN A 96 9.94 -11.01 13.03
N ILE A 97 9.06 -10.32 12.30
CA ILE A 97 7.96 -9.54 12.88
C ILE A 97 6.85 -10.47 13.35
N SER A 98 6.32 -10.22 14.55
CA SER A 98 5.24 -11.02 15.15
C SER A 98 3.84 -10.64 14.65
N ILE A 99 3.68 -9.43 14.10
CA ILE A 99 2.41 -9.03 13.48
C ILE A 99 2.24 -9.79 12.15
N PRO A 100 1.10 -10.49 11.95
CA PRO A 100 0.86 -11.26 10.74
C PRO A 100 0.81 -10.37 9.49
N ASN A 101 1.61 -10.70 8.50
CA ASN A 101 1.65 -10.02 7.22
C ASN A 101 2.38 -10.85 6.15
N ALA A 102 2.09 -10.56 4.89
CA ALA A 102 2.93 -10.92 3.75
C ALA A 102 3.11 -9.68 2.89
N PHE A 103 4.24 -9.58 2.21
CA PHE A 103 4.56 -8.41 1.40
C PHE A 103 5.55 -8.74 0.30
N ALA A 104 5.47 -8.00 -0.80
CA ALA A 104 6.46 -8.06 -1.86
C ALA A 104 7.13 -6.72 -2.15
N PHE A 105 8.41 -6.77 -2.49
CA PHE A 105 9.22 -5.59 -2.82
C PHE A 105 10.36 -5.93 -3.78
N GLY A 106 10.88 -4.93 -4.47
CA GLY A 106 11.98 -5.10 -5.41
C GLY A 106 12.06 -3.95 -6.40
N ARG A 107 13.20 -3.83 -7.08
CA ARG A 107 13.47 -2.79 -8.07
C ARG A 107 12.88 -3.09 -9.44
N THR A 108 12.87 -4.38 -9.78
CA THR A 108 12.41 -4.92 -11.05
C THR A 108 11.78 -6.30 -10.80
N MET A 109 11.11 -6.86 -11.81
CA MET A 109 10.61 -8.24 -11.73
C MET A 109 11.69 -9.27 -11.42
N ARG A 110 12.92 -9.04 -11.94
CA ARG A 110 14.06 -9.96 -11.75
C ARG A 110 14.69 -9.85 -10.36
N ASP A 111 14.50 -8.71 -9.70
CA ASP A 111 14.95 -8.45 -8.33
C ASP A 111 13.76 -8.48 -7.34
N GLY A 112 12.69 -9.20 -7.69
CA GLY A 112 11.51 -9.35 -6.83
C GLY A 112 11.84 -10.18 -5.58
N ARG A 113 11.26 -9.78 -4.46
CA ARG A 113 11.29 -10.49 -3.17
C ARG A 113 9.87 -10.62 -2.68
N VAL A 114 9.52 -11.80 -2.17
CA VAL A 114 8.24 -12.06 -1.49
C VAL A 114 8.57 -12.57 -0.11
N CYS A 115 7.97 -11.96 0.91
CA CYS A 115 8.26 -12.27 2.30
C CYS A 115 6.98 -12.47 3.09
N VAL A 116 7.05 -13.38 4.06
CA VAL A 116 5.99 -13.68 5.02
C VAL A 116 6.52 -13.38 6.42
N THR A 117 5.70 -12.84 7.31
CA THR A 117 6.13 -12.61 8.70
C THR A 117 6.01 -13.89 9.51
N GLN A 118 6.75 -14.00 10.61
CA GLN A 118 6.57 -15.11 11.54
C GLN A 118 5.13 -15.17 12.08
N GLY A 119 4.50 -14.01 12.29
CA GLY A 119 3.11 -13.92 12.75
C GLY A 119 2.06 -14.51 11.79
N ILE A 120 2.34 -14.55 10.48
CA ILE A 120 1.39 -15.15 9.51
C ILE A 120 1.50 -16.67 9.48
N ARG A 121 2.63 -17.23 9.96
CA ARG A 121 2.84 -18.67 10.05
C ARG A 121 1.88 -19.25 11.09
N GLY A 122 1.13 -20.27 10.72
CA GLY A 122 0.13 -20.89 11.58
C GLY A 122 -1.17 -20.11 11.73
N LEU A 123 -1.26 -18.87 11.23
CA LEU A 123 -2.52 -18.12 11.18
C LEU A 123 -3.37 -18.54 9.98
N LEU A 124 -2.74 -18.66 8.82
CA LEU A 124 -3.41 -18.97 7.55
C LEU A 124 -3.18 -20.43 7.17
N ASN A 125 -4.22 -21.07 6.64
CA ASN A 125 -4.08 -22.38 5.99
C ASN A 125 -3.37 -22.26 4.63
N GLN A 126 -3.01 -23.38 4.01
CA GLN A 126 -2.23 -23.38 2.77
C GLN A 126 -2.92 -22.61 1.62
N ASN A 127 -4.25 -22.70 1.51
CA ASN A 127 -5.00 -22.04 0.43
C ASN A 127 -5.17 -20.54 0.68
N GLU A 128 -5.40 -20.14 1.94
CA GLU A 128 -5.43 -18.74 2.39
C GLU A 128 -4.07 -18.08 2.15
N LEU A 129 -2.98 -18.73 2.55
CA LEU A 129 -1.63 -18.23 2.31
C LEU A 129 -1.34 -18.10 0.81
N LYS A 130 -1.68 -19.12 0.00
CA LYS A 130 -1.52 -19.06 -1.46
C LYS A 130 -2.30 -17.91 -2.09
N ALA A 131 -3.51 -17.62 -1.58
CA ALA A 131 -4.31 -16.49 -2.05
C ALA A 131 -3.67 -15.13 -1.71
N VAL A 132 -3.10 -14.98 -0.51
CA VAL A 132 -2.33 -13.79 -0.11
C VAL A 132 -1.06 -13.66 -0.94
N LEU A 133 -0.31 -14.75 -1.16
CA LEU A 133 0.88 -14.75 -2.01
C LEU A 133 0.53 -14.37 -3.46
N GLY A 134 -0.62 -14.82 -3.98
CA GLY A 134 -1.09 -14.42 -5.30
C GLY A 134 -1.37 -12.92 -5.41
N HIS A 135 -1.84 -12.30 -4.33
CA HIS A 135 -2.01 -10.85 -4.23
C HIS A 135 -0.65 -10.15 -4.26
N GLU A 136 0.32 -10.61 -3.47
CA GLU A 136 1.69 -10.04 -3.44
C GLU A 136 2.43 -10.20 -4.78
N ILE A 137 2.26 -11.33 -5.46
CA ILE A 137 2.80 -11.55 -6.80
C ILE A 137 2.18 -10.58 -7.82
N ALA A 138 0.91 -10.20 -7.63
CA ALA A 138 0.26 -9.20 -8.49
C ALA A 138 0.91 -7.82 -8.34
N HIS A 139 1.31 -7.42 -7.13
CA HIS A 139 2.06 -6.17 -6.91
C HIS A 139 3.39 -6.17 -7.66
N LEU A 140 4.17 -7.27 -7.53
CA LEU A 140 5.41 -7.41 -8.29
C LEU A 140 5.15 -7.26 -9.79
N LYS A 141 4.19 -8.03 -10.33
CA LYS A 141 3.87 -8.04 -11.78
C LYS A 141 3.44 -6.69 -12.35
N HIS A 142 2.85 -5.79 -11.55
CA HIS A 142 2.42 -4.49 -12.04
C HIS A 142 3.36 -3.35 -11.67
N ARG A 143 4.44 -3.65 -10.93
CA ARG A 143 5.41 -2.66 -10.42
C ARG A 143 4.74 -1.48 -9.75
N ASP A 144 3.61 -1.74 -9.12
CA ASP A 144 2.75 -0.70 -8.62
C ASP A 144 3.36 -0.02 -7.38
N MET A 145 4.30 -0.67 -6.70
CA MET A 145 5.17 -0.05 -5.68
C MET A 145 6.08 1.02 -6.27
N MET A 146 6.61 0.80 -7.47
CA MET A 146 7.41 1.80 -8.19
C MET A 146 6.52 2.97 -8.63
N ILE A 147 5.34 2.68 -9.18
CA ILE A 147 4.38 3.70 -9.63
C ILE A 147 3.96 4.58 -8.46
N ILE A 148 3.55 3.98 -7.32
CA ILE A 148 3.10 4.75 -6.16
C ILE A 148 4.24 5.60 -5.57
N THR A 149 5.47 5.06 -5.54
CA THR A 149 6.66 5.80 -5.11
C THR A 149 6.92 7.01 -5.99
N LEU A 150 6.89 6.84 -7.32
CA LEU A 150 7.11 7.93 -8.28
C LEU A 150 6.08 9.05 -8.11
N ILE A 151 4.79 8.72 -8.00
CA ILE A 151 3.76 9.75 -7.84
C ILE A 151 3.77 10.40 -6.44
N SER A 152 4.34 9.73 -5.42
CA SER A 152 4.41 10.26 -4.05
C SER A 152 5.44 11.38 -3.89
N VAL A 153 6.35 11.54 -4.85
CA VAL A 153 7.30 12.67 -4.89
C VAL A 153 6.59 14.01 -5.12
N ILE A 154 5.41 13.97 -5.74
CA ILE A 154 4.65 15.16 -6.14
C ILE A 154 4.12 15.93 -4.92
N PRO A 155 3.36 15.32 -3.99
CA PRO A 155 2.99 16.00 -2.75
C PRO A 155 4.21 16.41 -1.93
N LEU A 156 5.30 15.63 -1.91
CA LEU A 156 6.53 16.00 -1.20
C LEU A 156 7.13 17.32 -1.69
N ILE A 157 7.23 17.50 -3.01
CA ILE A 157 7.71 18.74 -3.63
C ILE A 157 6.76 19.90 -3.30
N LEU A 158 5.44 19.68 -3.40
CA LEU A 158 4.44 20.70 -3.09
C LEU A 158 4.49 21.15 -1.63
N TYR A 159 4.67 20.20 -0.71
CA TYR A 159 4.86 20.49 0.70
C TYR A 159 6.12 21.32 0.94
N TRP A 160 7.24 20.94 0.33
CA TRP A 160 8.50 21.67 0.45
C TRP A 160 8.38 23.10 -0.08
N VAL A 161 7.75 23.28 -1.25
CA VAL A 161 7.44 24.60 -1.82
C VAL A 161 6.58 25.41 -0.85
N ALA A 162 5.47 24.84 -0.37
CA ALA A 162 4.55 25.52 0.53
C ALA A 162 5.27 25.97 1.80
N PHE A 163 6.05 25.07 2.41
CA PHE A 163 6.83 25.33 3.61
C PHE A 163 7.85 26.46 3.38
N ASN A 164 8.61 26.43 2.29
CA ASN A 164 9.61 27.47 2.01
C ASN A 164 8.98 28.83 1.65
N LEU A 165 7.84 28.86 0.97
CA LEU A 165 7.15 30.11 0.64
C LEU A 165 6.48 30.74 1.86
N MET A 166 5.93 29.92 2.76
CA MET A 166 5.26 30.38 3.98
C MET A 166 6.25 30.72 5.11
N TRP A 167 7.26 29.87 5.34
CA TRP A 167 8.22 30.00 6.46
C TRP A 167 9.62 30.43 6.04
N GLY A 168 10.05 30.22 4.79
CA GLY A 168 11.37 30.66 4.32
C GLY A 168 11.49 32.20 4.21
N GLY A 169 10.37 32.93 4.21
CA GLY A 169 10.33 34.39 4.37
C GLY A 169 10.46 34.87 5.82
N ALA A 170 10.32 33.99 6.82
CA ALA A 170 10.42 34.37 8.24
C ALA A 170 11.85 34.75 8.67
N PHE A 171 12.88 34.31 7.91
CA PHE A 171 14.29 34.62 8.16
C PHE A 171 14.89 35.67 7.21
N GLY A 172 14.13 36.15 6.21
CA GLY A 172 14.58 37.12 5.21
C GLY A 172 13.62 38.28 5.12
N ARG A 173 14.09 39.48 5.51
CA ARG A 173 13.35 40.74 5.77
C ARG A 173 12.54 41.33 4.59
N GLN A 174 12.26 40.59 3.52
CA GLN A 174 11.83 41.15 2.25
C GLN A 174 10.99 40.19 1.36
N ARG A 175 10.08 39.39 1.92
CA ARG A 175 9.05 38.69 1.13
C ARG A 175 7.65 39.09 1.61
N GLY A 176 6.92 39.80 0.76
CA GLY A 176 5.58 40.34 1.04
C GLY A 176 4.46 39.29 1.06
N GLY A 177 3.25 39.71 1.45
CA GLY A 177 2.08 38.83 1.65
C GLY A 177 1.68 37.95 0.45
N TYR A 178 2.08 38.33 -0.78
CA TYR A 178 1.88 37.52 -1.98
C TYR A 178 2.59 36.15 -1.93
N ALA A 179 3.80 36.07 -1.35
CA ALA A 179 4.52 34.80 -1.23
C ALA A 179 3.80 33.82 -0.30
N VAL A 180 3.21 34.34 0.78
CA VAL A 180 2.40 33.56 1.73
C VAL A 180 1.13 33.04 1.06
N LEU A 181 0.45 33.85 0.23
CA LEU A 181 -0.73 33.42 -0.52
C LEU A 181 -0.42 32.29 -1.52
N ILE A 182 0.70 32.39 -2.25
CA ILE A 182 1.17 31.32 -3.15
C ILE A 182 1.51 30.05 -2.33
N GLY A 183 2.16 30.23 -1.18
CA GLY A 183 2.46 29.13 -0.25
C GLY A 183 1.21 28.41 0.26
N LEU A 184 0.14 29.15 0.59
CA LEU A 184 -1.16 28.58 0.95
C LEU A 184 -1.79 27.81 -0.21
N GLY A 185 -1.70 28.33 -1.44
CA GLY A 185 -2.12 27.61 -2.65
C GLY A 185 -1.36 26.30 -2.85
N ALA A 186 -0.03 26.32 -2.69
CA ALA A 186 0.81 25.13 -2.75
C ALA A 186 0.48 24.12 -1.63
N MET A 187 0.14 24.60 -0.42
CA MET A 187 -0.28 23.75 0.69
C MET A 187 -1.63 23.05 0.40
N ALA A 188 -2.59 23.77 -0.17
CA ALA A 188 -3.86 23.20 -0.60
C ALA A 188 -3.66 22.13 -1.68
N LEU A 189 -2.75 22.39 -2.63
CA LEU A 189 -2.42 21.45 -3.71
C LEU A 189 -1.64 20.24 -3.19
N TYR A 190 -0.73 20.41 -2.22
CA TYR A 190 -0.10 19.31 -1.48
C TYR A 190 -1.15 18.40 -0.86
N PHE A 191 -2.12 18.97 -0.14
CA PHE A 191 -3.17 18.19 0.49
C PHE A 191 -4.00 17.42 -0.54
N LEU A 192 -4.41 18.08 -1.63
CA LEU A 192 -5.16 17.44 -2.71
C LEU A 192 -4.38 16.31 -3.39
N THR A 193 -3.12 16.55 -3.75
CA THR A 193 -2.27 15.54 -4.40
C THR A 193 -1.95 14.37 -3.46
N ASN A 194 -1.81 14.61 -2.16
CA ASN A 194 -1.69 13.53 -1.18
C ASN A 194 -2.95 12.65 -1.13
N LEU A 195 -4.15 13.24 -1.15
CA LEU A 195 -5.41 12.47 -1.23
C LEU A 195 -5.49 11.63 -2.51
N LEU A 196 -4.99 12.15 -3.62
CA LEU A 196 -4.90 11.44 -4.89
C LEU A 196 -3.94 10.25 -4.82
N VAL A 197 -2.78 10.39 -4.19
CA VAL A 197 -1.83 9.29 -3.94
C VAL A 197 -2.46 8.20 -3.06
N LEU A 198 -3.16 8.60 -1.99
CA LEU A 198 -3.90 7.66 -1.14
C LEU A 198 -5.01 6.93 -1.92
N TYR A 199 -5.73 7.63 -2.79
CA TYR A 199 -6.71 7.01 -3.69
C TYR A 199 -6.07 5.99 -4.65
N GLY A 200 -4.92 6.33 -5.24
CA GLY A 200 -4.14 5.42 -6.09
C GLY A 200 -3.68 4.18 -5.34
N SER A 201 -3.25 4.34 -4.08
CA SER A 201 -2.87 3.23 -3.20
C SER A 201 -4.05 2.27 -3.01
N ARG A 202 -5.26 2.78 -2.77
CA ARG A 202 -6.46 1.94 -2.62
C ARG A 202 -6.86 1.22 -3.90
N ILE A 203 -6.70 1.85 -5.07
CA ILE A 203 -6.99 1.20 -6.37
C ILE A 203 -6.10 -0.03 -6.60
N ARG A 204 -4.81 0.06 -6.25
CA ARG A 204 -3.86 -1.06 -6.38
C ARG A 204 -4.33 -2.29 -5.64
N GLU A 205 -4.78 -2.14 -4.40
CA GLU A 205 -5.22 -3.26 -3.56
C GLU A 205 -6.38 -4.02 -4.20
N TYR A 206 -7.38 -3.29 -4.71
CA TYR A 206 -8.48 -3.93 -5.45
C TYR A 206 -8.03 -4.63 -6.72
N TYR A 207 -7.01 -4.09 -7.40
CA TYR A 207 -6.45 -4.69 -8.60
C TYR A 207 -5.66 -5.96 -8.26
N ALA A 208 -4.85 -5.94 -7.20
CA ALA A 208 -4.10 -7.08 -6.71
C ALA A 208 -5.03 -8.21 -6.22
N ASP A 209 -6.11 -7.88 -5.51
CA ASP A 209 -7.17 -8.83 -5.12
C ASP A 209 -7.76 -9.54 -6.35
N GLU A 210 -8.16 -8.77 -7.37
CA GLU A 210 -8.73 -9.30 -8.61
C GLU A 210 -7.72 -10.16 -9.39
N ARG A 211 -6.43 -9.82 -9.34
CA ARG A 211 -5.37 -10.57 -10.01
C ARG A 211 -5.01 -11.85 -9.27
N SER A 212 -5.06 -11.87 -7.94
CA SER A 212 -4.89 -13.10 -7.17
C SER A 212 -5.92 -14.15 -7.59
N VAL A 213 -7.18 -13.74 -7.75
CA VAL A 213 -8.25 -14.63 -8.24
C VAL A 213 -7.95 -15.12 -9.66
N LYS A 214 -7.48 -14.25 -10.56
CA LYS A 214 -7.07 -14.64 -11.92
C LYS A 214 -5.86 -15.57 -11.98
N LEU A 215 -5.04 -15.65 -10.92
CA LEU A 215 -3.96 -16.64 -10.80
C LEU A 215 -4.49 -18.03 -10.36
N GLY A 216 -5.81 -18.18 -10.22
CA GLY A 216 -6.47 -19.43 -9.86
C GLY A 216 -6.73 -19.61 -8.37
N ASN A 217 -6.61 -18.55 -7.57
CA ASN A 217 -6.97 -18.59 -6.15
C ASN A 217 -8.48 -18.37 -5.98
N ASN A 218 -9.11 -19.15 -5.09
CA ASN A 218 -10.53 -18.98 -4.82
C ASN A 218 -10.78 -17.69 -3.99
N PRO A 219 -11.71 -16.80 -4.38
CA PRO A 219 -11.98 -15.54 -3.67
C PRO A 219 -12.25 -15.68 -2.16
N HIS A 220 -12.90 -16.75 -1.72
CA HIS A 220 -13.21 -16.96 -0.29
C HIS A 220 -11.96 -17.18 0.55
N TYR A 221 -10.92 -17.83 0.02
CA TYR A 221 -9.65 -17.98 0.74
C TYR A 221 -8.95 -16.63 0.96
N LEU A 222 -9.01 -15.72 -0.01
CA LEU A 222 -8.47 -14.37 0.17
C LEU A 222 -9.32 -13.57 1.16
N ALA A 223 -10.64 -13.70 1.12
CA ALA A 223 -11.53 -13.06 2.08
C ALA A 223 -11.28 -13.55 3.51
N SER A 224 -11.21 -14.87 3.71
CA SER A 224 -10.91 -15.50 4.99
C SER A 224 -9.52 -15.08 5.51
N ALA A 225 -8.52 -15.02 4.63
CA ALA A 225 -7.19 -14.53 5.01
C ALA A 225 -7.21 -13.07 5.49
N LEU A 226 -7.87 -12.18 4.74
CA LEU A 226 -8.04 -10.77 5.12
C LEU A 226 -8.75 -10.63 6.48
N TYR A 227 -9.79 -11.41 6.71
CA TYR A 227 -10.49 -11.45 7.99
C TYR A 227 -9.57 -11.83 9.14
N LYS A 228 -8.81 -12.94 9.01
CA LYS A 228 -7.87 -13.42 10.03
C LYS A 228 -6.74 -12.43 10.31
N LEU A 229 -6.21 -11.78 9.28
CA LEU A 229 -5.16 -10.76 9.42
C LEU A 229 -5.65 -9.54 10.21
N VAL A 230 -6.86 -9.04 9.90
CA VAL A 230 -7.48 -7.94 10.64
C VAL A 230 -7.78 -8.34 12.08
N TYR A 231 -8.37 -9.52 12.28
CA TYR A 231 -8.70 -10.03 13.60
C TYR A 231 -7.47 -10.22 14.49
N SER A 232 -6.40 -10.83 13.95
CA SER A 232 -5.14 -11.03 14.68
C SER A 232 -4.44 -9.70 14.99
N SER A 233 -4.42 -8.75 14.03
CA SER A 233 -3.89 -7.39 14.26
C SER A 233 -4.66 -6.64 15.35
N ALA A 234 -5.99 -6.84 15.43
CA ALA A 234 -6.81 -6.26 16.47
C ALA A 234 -6.60 -6.92 17.84
N GLN A 235 -6.35 -8.24 17.87
CA GLN A 235 -6.00 -8.94 19.10
C GLN A 235 -4.65 -8.49 19.64
N ALA A 236 -3.65 -8.24 18.79
CA ALA A 236 -2.36 -7.71 19.20
C ALA A 236 -2.49 -6.40 20.01
N LYS A 237 -3.48 -5.55 19.70
CA LYS A 237 -3.77 -4.32 20.47
C LYS A 237 -4.21 -4.55 21.92
N LYS A 238 -4.68 -5.75 22.27
CA LYS A 238 -5.12 -6.07 23.64
C LYS A 238 -3.95 -6.30 24.60
N THR A 239 -2.77 -6.64 24.10
CA THR A 239 -1.58 -6.92 24.91
C THR A 239 -0.60 -5.75 24.86
N ARG A 240 0.11 -5.48 25.96
CA ARG A 240 1.14 -4.44 25.99
C ARG A 240 2.24 -4.67 24.95
N GLN A 241 2.71 -5.92 24.87
CA GLN A 241 3.72 -6.34 23.88
C GLN A 241 3.23 -6.12 22.44
N GLY A 242 2.00 -6.51 22.12
CA GLY A 242 1.44 -6.32 20.79
C GLY A 242 1.21 -4.84 20.44
N GLN A 243 0.89 -3.98 21.42
CA GLN A 243 0.83 -2.53 21.20
C GLN A 243 2.20 -1.92 20.88
N GLU A 244 3.25 -2.36 21.56
CA GLU A 244 4.63 -1.92 21.28
C GLU A 244 5.07 -2.36 19.88
N GLU A 245 4.79 -3.60 19.50
CA GLU A 245 5.05 -4.10 18.15
C GLU A 245 4.24 -3.34 17.09
N LEU A 246 2.95 -3.06 17.33
CA LEU A 246 2.12 -2.24 16.44
C LEU A 246 2.63 -0.82 16.27
N LYS A 247 3.18 -0.21 17.34
CA LYS A 247 3.84 1.10 17.26
C LYS A 247 5.12 1.02 16.43
N ARG A 248 5.93 -0.03 16.61
CA ARG A 248 7.15 -0.27 15.82
C ARG A 248 6.84 -0.45 14.34
N VAL A 249 5.82 -1.25 14.00
CA VAL A 249 5.43 -1.48 12.61
C VAL A 249 4.57 -0.36 12.02
N GLY A 250 4.13 0.61 12.83
CA GLY A 250 3.34 1.75 12.37
C GLY A 250 4.04 2.57 11.27
N ALA A 251 5.37 2.70 11.34
CA ALA A 251 6.19 3.38 10.33
C ALA A 251 6.27 2.63 8.99
N ILE A 252 6.02 1.33 9.00
CA ILE A 252 6.08 0.43 7.84
C ILE A 252 4.72 -0.15 7.46
N LYS A 253 3.62 0.44 7.97
CA LYS A 253 2.24 -0.01 7.71
C LYS A 253 1.86 -0.06 6.22
N ALA A 254 2.57 0.67 5.36
CA ALA A 254 2.38 0.64 3.91
C ALA A 254 2.77 -0.69 3.26
N PHE A 255 3.55 -1.53 3.96
CA PHE A 255 3.88 -2.89 3.51
C PHE A 255 2.89 -3.93 4.04
N PHE A 256 1.88 -3.54 4.81
CA PHE A 256 0.92 -4.48 5.38
C PHE A 256 -0.28 -4.67 4.46
N LEU A 257 -0.76 -5.91 4.33
CA LEU A 257 -1.92 -6.24 3.52
C LEU A 257 -3.19 -5.50 3.99
N ASN A 258 -3.27 -5.13 5.27
CA ASN A 258 -4.35 -4.37 5.87
C ASN A 258 -3.82 -3.22 6.74
N ASP A 259 -4.64 -2.18 6.96
CA ASP A 259 -4.26 -1.10 7.88
C ASP A 259 -4.37 -1.57 9.35
N VAL A 260 -3.24 -2.01 9.90
CA VAL A 260 -3.11 -2.44 11.29
C VAL A 260 -3.54 -1.38 12.31
N SER A 261 -3.48 -0.09 11.94
CA SER A 261 -3.92 1.01 12.82
C SER A 261 -5.45 1.03 12.97
N ARG A 262 -6.18 0.56 11.96
CA ARG A 262 -7.65 0.51 11.94
C ARG A 262 -8.25 -0.83 12.31
N ALA A 263 -7.43 -1.87 12.48
CA ALA A 263 -7.86 -3.24 12.70
C ALA A 263 -9.00 -3.40 13.75
N TRP A 264 -8.95 -2.67 14.87
CA TRP A 264 -9.98 -2.74 15.91
C TRP A 264 -11.37 -2.25 15.46
N ASN A 265 -11.41 -1.21 14.63
CA ASN A 265 -12.66 -0.70 14.06
C ASN A 265 -13.17 -1.65 12.98
N GLU A 266 -12.26 -2.13 12.12
CA GLU A 266 -12.62 -3.06 11.04
C GLU A 266 -13.12 -4.41 11.56
N VAL A 267 -12.61 -4.93 12.69
CA VAL A 267 -13.16 -6.15 13.30
C VAL A 267 -14.66 -6.02 13.60
N LYS A 268 -15.14 -4.85 14.05
CA LYS A 268 -16.56 -4.66 14.33
C LYS A 268 -17.41 -4.75 13.07
N GLU A 269 -16.90 -4.21 11.97
CA GLU A 269 -17.55 -4.25 10.66
C GLU A 269 -17.51 -5.66 10.04
N LEU A 270 -16.41 -6.38 10.25
CA LEU A 270 -16.18 -7.73 9.73
C LEU A 270 -16.94 -8.82 10.49
N LYS A 271 -17.26 -8.61 11.77
CA LYS A 271 -18.15 -9.50 12.53
C LYS A 271 -19.54 -9.67 11.88
N GLU A 272 -19.95 -8.77 11.01
CA GLU A 272 -21.20 -8.92 10.26
C GLU A 272 -21.10 -9.87 9.05
N VAL A 273 -19.89 -10.35 8.74
CA VAL A 273 -19.58 -11.22 7.59
C VAL A 273 -19.53 -12.69 8.01
N ASP A 274 -18.79 -12.98 9.07
CA ASP A 274 -18.65 -14.29 9.71
C ASP A 274 -19.91 -14.57 10.54
N LYS A 275 -20.87 -15.27 9.92
CA LYS A 275 -22.21 -15.51 10.48
C LYS A 275 -22.22 -16.62 11.50
N ASP A 276 -21.39 -17.63 11.28
CA ASP A 276 -21.28 -18.81 12.14
C ASP A 276 -20.22 -18.65 13.24
N LEU A 277 -19.48 -17.54 13.24
CA LEU A 277 -18.39 -17.23 14.17
C LEU A 277 -17.26 -18.27 14.11
N SER A 278 -17.10 -18.94 12.96
CA SER A 278 -16.05 -19.93 12.71
C SER A 278 -14.65 -19.30 12.69
N GLY A 279 -14.56 -17.98 12.53
CA GLY A 279 -13.28 -17.29 12.35
C GLY A 279 -12.72 -17.39 10.93
N THR A 280 -13.51 -17.88 9.99
CA THR A 280 -13.22 -17.98 8.56
C THR A 280 -14.34 -17.36 7.75
N ILE A 281 -14.11 -17.11 6.45
CA ILE A 281 -15.17 -16.71 5.53
C ILE A 281 -15.32 -17.81 4.49
N ASP A 282 -16.42 -18.55 4.56
CA ASP A 282 -16.71 -19.59 3.58
C ASP A 282 -17.29 -19.02 2.27
N GLN A 283 -17.49 -19.90 1.28
CA GLN A 283 -18.01 -19.49 -0.02
C GLN A 283 -19.47 -18.97 0.06
N ASN A 284 -20.32 -19.55 0.91
CA ASN A 284 -21.71 -19.15 1.06
C ASN A 284 -21.84 -17.80 1.76
N GLU A 285 -21.04 -17.57 2.80
CA GLU A 285 -20.93 -16.30 3.51
C GLU A 285 -20.43 -15.19 2.59
N LEU A 286 -19.40 -15.49 1.79
CA LEU A 286 -18.89 -14.55 0.79
C LEU A 286 -19.99 -14.18 -0.22
N LEU A 287 -20.69 -15.17 -0.78
CA LEU A 287 -21.77 -14.94 -1.74
C LEU A 287 -22.93 -14.14 -1.13
N ALA A 288 -23.26 -14.39 0.13
CA ALA A 288 -24.30 -13.64 0.85
C ALA A 288 -23.97 -12.14 0.97
N LEU A 289 -22.70 -11.74 0.91
CA LEU A 289 -22.31 -10.33 0.92
C LEU A 289 -22.59 -9.60 -0.41
N ARG A 290 -22.78 -10.32 -1.51
CA ARG A 290 -22.99 -9.70 -2.84
C ARG A 290 -24.24 -8.81 -2.85
N THR A 291 -25.32 -9.27 -2.22
CA THR A 291 -26.60 -8.55 -2.15
C THR A 291 -26.72 -7.63 -0.94
N LYS A 292 -25.91 -7.82 0.10
CA LYS A 292 -25.95 -7.02 1.33
C LYS A 292 -25.38 -5.62 1.10
N LYS A 293 -26.12 -4.56 1.48
CA LYS A 293 -25.57 -3.20 1.55
C LYS A 293 -24.57 -3.14 2.72
N THR A 294 -23.32 -2.78 2.43
CA THR A 294 -22.28 -2.59 3.46
C THR A 294 -22.64 -1.39 4.33
N LYS A 295 -22.79 -1.61 5.64
CA LYS A 295 -23.13 -0.58 6.62
C LYS A 295 -21.88 0.17 7.09
N LEU A 296 -21.18 0.83 6.16
CA LEU A 296 -20.12 1.76 6.56
C LEU A 296 -20.73 3.10 6.95
N THR A 297 -20.38 3.58 8.14
CA THR A 297 -20.80 4.90 8.63
C THR A 297 -20.23 6.01 7.74
N LYS A 298 -20.87 7.18 7.72
CA LYS A 298 -20.36 8.34 6.96
C LYS A 298 -18.94 8.71 7.43
N ALA A 299 -18.69 8.62 8.73
CA ALA A 299 -17.37 8.85 9.33
C ALA A 299 -16.32 7.86 8.80
N GLU A 300 -16.61 6.56 8.75
CA GLU A 300 -15.69 5.56 8.20
C GLU A 300 -15.35 5.79 6.73
N LYS A 301 -16.35 6.19 5.93
CA LYS A 301 -16.15 6.54 4.51
C LYS A 301 -15.24 7.74 4.35
N ILE A 302 -15.38 8.75 5.20
CA ILE A 302 -14.50 9.93 5.21
C ILE A 302 -13.10 9.53 5.67
N MET A 303 -12.98 8.76 6.75
CA MET A 303 -11.70 8.31 7.27
C MET A 303 -10.91 7.47 6.26
N GLU A 304 -11.58 6.65 5.45
CA GLU A 304 -10.93 5.88 4.37
C GLU A 304 -10.28 6.75 3.30
N ILE A 305 -10.75 7.99 3.08
CA ILE A 305 -10.12 8.90 2.12
C ILE A 305 -8.66 9.17 2.52
N PHE A 306 -8.38 9.16 3.82
CA PHE A 306 -7.08 9.42 4.44
C PHE A 306 -6.22 8.15 4.66
N THR A 307 -6.62 6.99 4.12
CA THR A 307 -5.88 5.73 4.29
C THR A 307 -5.26 5.22 2.99
N THR A 308 -4.11 4.56 3.10
CA THR A 308 -3.45 3.90 1.95
C THR A 308 -4.19 2.64 1.52
N HIS A 309 -4.80 1.94 2.47
CA HIS A 309 -5.57 0.71 2.22
C HIS A 309 -7.07 1.02 2.17
N PRO A 310 -7.80 0.36 1.26
CA PRO A 310 -9.24 0.40 1.30
C PRO A 310 -9.73 -0.41 2.51
N ASN A 311 -10.92 -0.08 2.97
CA ASN A 311 -11.55 -0.81 4.05
C ASN A 311 -11.70 -2.31 3.70
N THR A 312 -11.33 -3.20 4.62
CA THR A 312 -11.30 -4.66 4.36
C THR A 312 -12.68 -5.22 4.00
N LEU A 313 -13.77 -4.73 4.61
CA LEU A 313 -15.13 -5.15 4.25
C LEU A 313 -15.48 -4.81 2.79
N LYS A 314 -15.02 -3.66 2.27
CA LYS A 314 -15.20 -3.32 0.85
C LYS A 314 -14.42 -4.26 -0.07
N ARG A 315 -13.20 -4.63 0.31
CA ARG A 315 -12.37 -5.59 -0.44
C ARG A 315 -13.06 -6.95 -0.50
N ILE A 316 -13.50 -7.48 0.64
CA ILE A 316 -14.21 -8.75 0.72
C ILE A 316 -15.52 -8.71 -0.09
N LYS A 317 -16.30 -7.64 0.02
CA LYS A 317 -17.50 -7.48 -0.81
C LYS A 317 -17.17 -7.41 -2.31
N ARG A 318 -16.04 -6.84 -2.69
CA ARG A 318 -15.63 -6.85 -4.09
C ARG A 318 -15.23 -8.26 -4.54
N LEU A 319 -14.58 -9.04 -3.68
CA LEU A 319 -14.23 -10.44 -3.96
C LEU A 319 -15.48 -11.29 -4.23
N SER A 320 -16.59 -11.05 -3.52
CA SER A 320 -17.86 -11.75 -3.79
C SER A 320 -18.50 -11.42 -5.14
N ALA A 321 -18.06 -10.35 -5.80
CA ALA A 321 -18.52 -9.95 -7.13
C ALA A 321 -17.60 -10.45 -8.26
N ILE A 322 -16.42 -11.00 -7.93
CA ILE A 322 -15.43 -11.50 -8.90
C ILE A 322 -15.58 -13.02 -9.11
N GLN A 323 -16.34 -13.69 -8.24
CA GLN A 323 -16.55 -15.14 -8.21
C GLN A 323 -17.49 -15.65 -9.30
#